data_AF-A0A453MMI3-F1
#
_entry.id   AF-A0A453MMI3-F1
#
_cell.length_a   1.000
_cell.length_b   1.000
_cell.length_c   1.000
_cell.angle_alpha   90.00
_cell.angle_beta   90.00
_cell.angle_gamma   90.00
#
_symmetry.space_group_name_H-M   'P 1'
#
loop_
_entity.id
_entity.type
_entity.pdbx_description
1 polymer ?
#
loop_
_entity_poly.entity_id
_entity_poly.type
_entity_poly.pdbx_seq_one_letter_code
_entity_poly.pdbx_strand_id
1 'polypeptide(L)'
;MMKIDQVEKELATRRYLIVLDDLWEEDGNNLERLKEMLQHGRKGSSIIVTTRSRSVVQQLRTGFLANQRKICTVPESDIIDLGVLEPGDCWELIKQRAFGSDDDHSGLEEIGKQIAGKCGGLPLMANALGQVMSELRTVGAWEDIRDTKVDLGLREGHQEEALERLMVSYYYMKIEFKMCFTYLAAFPKGFVMHINHIIQQWNALGYISSRHDGQRCINYLLGMSFLRIPKSA
;
A
#
# COMPACT_ATOMS: atom_id res chain seq x y z
N MET A 1 -13.01 -6.35 -22.11
CA MET A 1 -12.55 -7.70 -21.71
C MET A 1 -12.04 -8.40 -22.96
N MET A 2 -10.73 -8.57 -23.12
CA MET A 2 -10.15 -9.34 -24.24
C MET A 2 -10.57 -10.82 -24.09
N LYS A 3 -10.92 -11.47 -25.21
CA LYS A 3 -11.22 -12.91 -25.20
C LYS A 3 -9.93 -13.69 -24.98
N ILE A 4 -10.01 -14.83 -24.30
CA ILE A 4 -8.88 -15.72 -23.96
C ILE A 4 -7.99 -16.01 -25.17
N ASP A 5 -8.60 -16.42 -26.29
CA ASP A 5 -7.91 -16.73 -27.54
C ASP A 5 -7.07 -15.58 -28.13
N GLN A 6 -7.36 -14.33 -27.76
CA GLN A 6 -6.56 -13.18 -28.21
C GLN A 6 -5.31 -13.02 -27.35
N VAL A 7 -5.41 -13.22 -26.03
CA VAL A 7 -4.27 -13.09 -25.11
C VAL A 7 -3.24 -14.17 -25.43
N GLU A 8 -3.67 -15.42 -25.63
CA GLU A 8 -2.78 -16.53 -25.96
C GLU A 8 -1.97 -16.26 -27.25
N LYS A 9 -2.64 -15.79 -28.31
CA LYS A 9 -2.00 -15.48 -29.60
C LYS A 9 -0.98 -14.34 -29.48
N GLU A 10 -1.33 -13.29 -28.74
CA GLU A 10 -0.43 -12.16 -28.54
C GLU A 10 0.82 -12.57 -27.74
N LEU A 11 0.64 -13.35 -26.67
CA LEU A 11 1.75 -13.75 -25.80
C LEU A 11 2.66 -14.79 -26.48
N ALA A 12 2.11 -15.73 -27.26
CA ALA A 12 2.87 -16.79 -27.93
C ALA A 12 4.00 -16.26 -28.84
N THR A 13 3.85 -15.04 -29.38
CA THR A 13 4.84 -14.45 -30.29
C THR A 13 5.86 -13.55 -29.61
N ARG A 14 5.68 -13.24 -28.31
CA ARG A 14 6.45 -12.23 -27.58
C ARG A 14 7.24 -12.83 -26.42
N ARG A 15 8.29 -12.12 -26.01
CA ARG A 15 8.89 -12.27 -24.68
C ARG A 15 8.29 -11.18 -23.80
N TYR A 16 7.75 -11.53 -22.64
CA TYR A 16 7.07 -10.56 -21.77
C TYR A 16 7.51 -10.65 -20.32
N LEU A 17 7.24 -9.56 -19.60
CA LEU A 17 7.16 -9.52 -18.15
C LEU A 17 5.77 -9.02 -17.78
N ILE A 18 4.98 -9.84 -17.11
CA ILE A 18 3.65 -9.46 -16.62
C ILE A 18 3.72 -9.36 -15.10
N VAL A 19 3.19 -8.27 -14.54
CA VAL A 19 3.06 -8.10 -13.10
C VAL A 19 1.58 -8.13 -12.75
N LEU A 20 1.18 -9.16 -12.01
CA LEU A 20 -0.17 -9.29 -11.44
C LEU A 20 -0.13 -8.76 -10.01
N ASP A 21 -0.46 -7.48 -9.86
CA ASP A 21 -0.41 -6.79 -8.57
C ASP A 21 -1.70 -7.02 -7.76
N ASP A 22 -1.56 -7.30 -6.46
CA ASP A 22 -2.66 -7.49 -5.48
C ASP A 22 -3.67 -8.58 -5.89
N LEU A 23 -3.20 -9.79 -6.21
CA LEU A 23 -4.07 -10.91 -6.58
C LEU A 23 -4.75 -11.53 -5.34
N TRP A 24 -6.09 -11.49 -5.32
CA TRP A 24 -6.95 -12.02 -4.23
C TRP A 24 -7.85 -13.19 -4.65
N GLU A 25 -7.78 -13.64 -5.90
CA GLU A 25 -8.60 -14.76 -6.37
C GLU A 25 -8.09 -16.07 -5.75
N GLU A 26 -8.94 -16.75 -4.97
CA GLU A 26 -8.61 -18.00 -4.27
C GLU A 26 -9.30 -19.22 -4.87
N ASP A 27 -10.21 -19.04 -5.83
CA ASP A 27 -10.82 -20.16 -6.55
C ASP A 27 -9.78 -20.83 -7.46
N GLY A 28 -9.54 -22.12 -7.21
CA GLY A 28 -8.54 -22.89 -7.94
C GLY A 28 -8.83 -23.04 -9.41
N ASN A 29 -10.10 -23.07 -9.84
CA ASN A 29 -10.42 -23.17 -11.26
C ASN A 29 -10.14 -21.86 -11.98
N ASN A 30 -10.44 -20.71 -11.35
CA ASN A 30 -10.12 -19.40 -11.89
C ASN A 30 -8.60 -19.19 -11.99
N LEU A 31 -7.85 -19.61 -10.97
CA LEU A 31 -6.39 -19.55 -11.00
C LEU A 31 -5.77 -20.50 -12.03
N GLU A 32 -6.33 -21.70 -12.24
CA GLU A 32 -5.85 -22.60 -13.28
C GLU A 32 -6.11 -22.03 -14.68
N ARG A 33 -7.31 -21.47 -14.90
CA ARG A 33 -7.63 -20.76 -16.15
C ARG A 33 -6.70 -19.57 -16.40
N LEU A 34 -6.30 -18.85 -15.33
CA LEU A 34 -5.30 -17.78 -15.43
C LEU A 34 -3.93 -18.31 -15.87
N LYS A 35 -3.47 -19.44 -15.32
CA LYS A 35 -2.24 -20.10 -15.75
C LYS A 35 -2.31 -20.52 -17.21
N GLU A 36 -3.43 -21.11 -17.63
CA GLU A 36 -3.64 -21.52 -19.02
C GLU A 36 -3.50 -20.34 -20.00
N MET A 37 -4.09 -19.19 -19.67
CA MET A 37 -3.97 -17.98 -20.50
C MET A 37 -2.54 -17.45 -20.59
N LEU A 38 -1.76 -17.58 -19.52
CA LEU A 38 -0.46 -16.93 -19.37
C LEU A 38 0.75 -17.85 -19.61
N GLN A 39 0.54 -19.14 -19.88
CA GLN A 39 1.62 -20.11 -20.12
C GLN A 39 2.27 -19.97 -21.51
N HIS A 40 1.71 -19.15 -22.39
CA HIS A 40 2.17 -18.98 -23.76
C HIS A 40 3.20 -17.87 -23.83
N GLY A 41 4.43 -18.15 -24.25
CA GLY A 41 5.47 -17.12 -24.38
C GLY A 41 6.76 -17.63 -24.97
N ARG A 42 7.58 -16.72 -25.51
CA ARG A 42 8.96 -17.05 -25.88
C ARG A 42 9.80 -17.31 -24.63
N LYS A 43 10.86 -18.12 -24.78
CA LYS A 43 11.83 -18.39 -23.70
C LYS A 43 12.31 -17.09 -23.05
N GLY A 44 12.33 -17.07 -21.72
CA GLY A 44 12.71 -15.91 -20.92
C GLY A 44 11.55 -14.94 -20.63
N SER A 45 10.31 -15.34 -20.89
CA SER A 45 9.12 -14.65 -20.37
C SER A 45 8.94 -14.96 -18.88
N SER A 46 8.44 -13.99 -18.13
CA SER A 46 8.29 -14.07 -16.68
C SER A 46 6.98 -13.43 -16.23
N ILE A 47 6.43 -13.95 -15.14
CA ILE A 47 5.24 -13.42 -14.47
C ILE A 47 5.63 -13.19 -13.01
N ILE A 48 5.34 -12.01 -12.50
CA ILE A 48 5.48 -11.67 -11.09
C ILE A 48 4.07 -11.52 -10.53
N VAL A 49 3.80 -12.19 -9.41
CA VAL A 49 2.53 -12.08 -8.69
C VAL A 49 2.81 -11.47 -7.33
N THR A 50 2.07 -10.44 -6.96
CA THR A 50 2.05 -9.95 -5.57
C THR A 50 0.69 -10.31 -4.97
N THR A 51 0.71 -10.89 -3.76
CA THR A 51 -0.51 -11.29 -3.05
C THR A 51 -0.28 -11.23 -1.56
N ARG A 52 -1.36 -11.08 -0.79
CA ARG A 52 -1.36 -11.23 0.68
C ARG A 52 -1.87 -12.60 1.12
N SER A 53 -2.33 -13.44 0.18
CA SER A 53 -2.91 -14.74 0.49
C SER A 53 -1.91 -15.87 0.28
N ARG A 54 -1.60 -16.59 1.35
CA ARG A 54 -0.81 -17.82 1.27
C ARG A 54 -1.52 -18.92 0.48
N SER A 55 -2.85 -18.92 0.43
CA SER A 55 -3.64 -19.84 -0.39
C SER A 55 -3.33 -19.64 -1.87
N VAL A 56 -3.33 -18.38 -2.34
CA VAL A 56 -2.96 -18.04 -3.72
C VAL A 56 -1.55 -18.51 -4.05
N VAL A 57 -0.57 -18.27 -3.16
CA VAL A 57 0.80 -18.75 -3.36
C VAL A 57 0.82 -20.27 -3.53
N GLN A 58 0.13 -21.03 -2.65
CA GLN A 58 0.08 -22.49 -2.73
C GLN A 58 -0.54 -22.99 -4.03
N GLN A 59 -1.61 -22.36 -4.51
CA GLN A 59 -2.27 -22.75 -5.76
C GLN A 59 -1.45 -22.40 -7.01
N LEU A 60 -0.60 -21.37 -6.94
CA LEU A 60 0.29 -20.95 -8.03
C LEU A 60 1.67 -21.63 -7.99
N ARG A 61 1.95 -22.50 -7.01
CA ARG A 61 3.24 -23.22 -6.90
C ARG A 61 3.57 -24.13 -8.07
N THR A 62 2.56 -24.54 -8.84
CA THR A 62 2.73 -25.39 -10.01
C THR A 62 2.09 -24.74 -11.23
N GLY A 63 2.74 -24.94 -12.38
CA GLY A 63 2.23 -24.54 -13.68
C GLY A 63 2.52 -25.60 -14.71
N PHE A 64 1.68 -25.65 -15.75
CA PHE A 64 1.88 -26.54 -16.88
C PHE A 64 2.55 -25.78 -18.02
N LEU A 65 3.59 -26.35 -18.63
CA LEU A 65 4.15 -25.85 -19.88
C LEU A 65 3.52 -26.63 -21.03
N ALA A 66 2.47 -26.09 -21.64
CA ALA A 66 1.73 -26.73 -22.74
C ALA A 66 2.65 -27.26 -23.86
N ASN A 67 3.67 -26.47 -24.25
CA ASN A 67 4.59 -26.83 -25.33
C ASN A 67 5.54 -27.99 -24.97
N GLN A 68 5.71 -28.31 -23.69
CA GLN A 68 6.63 -29.35 -23.20
C GLN A 68 5.90 -30.51 -22.50
N ARG A 69 4.56 -30.41 -22.34
CA ARG A 69 3.73 -31.35 -21.58
C ARG A 69 4.31 -31.68 -20.20
N LYS A 70 4.83 -30.66 -19.53
CA LYS A 70 5.55 -30.80 -18.26
C LYS A 70 4.91 -29.93 -17.20
N ILE A 71 4.68 -30.50 -16.03
CA ILE A 71 4.39 -29.74 -14.81
C ILE A 71 5.72 -29.21 -14.29
N CYS A 72 5.80 -27.89 -14.15
CA CYS A 72 6.91 -27.19 -13.53
C CYS A 72 6.45 -26.65 -12.17
N THR A 73 7.33 -26.74 -11.18
CA THR A 73 7.18 -26.10 -9.89
C THR A 73 7.87 -24.74 -9.92
N VAL A 74 7.28 -23.75 -9.27
CA VAL A 74 7.97 -22.49 -8.96
C VAL A 74 9.10 -22.82 -7.98
N PRO A 75 10.36 -22.47 -8.27
CA PRO A 75 11.46 -22.64 -7.33
C PRO A 75 11.18 -21.90 -6.02
N GLU A 76 11.56 -22.49 -4.88
CA GLU A 76 11.37 -21.82 -3.58
C GLU A 76 12.16 -20.50 -3.51
N SER A 77 13.26 -20.37 -4.26
CA SER A 77 14.01 -19.11 -4.41
C SER A 77 13.22 -17.98 -5.06
N ASP A 78 12.16 -18.30 -5.81
CA ASP A 78 11.34 -17.34 -6.54
C ASP A 78 10.09 -16.94 -5.73
N ILE A 79 9.87 -17.57 -4.56
CA ILE A 79 8.84 -17.20 -3.59
C ILE A 79 9.48 -16.25 -2.58
N ILE A 80 9.08 -14.97 -2.66
CA ILE A 80 9.64 -13.91 -1.82
C ILE A 80 8.61 -13.51 -0.76
N ASP A 81 8.82 -13.98 0.48
CA ASP A 81 8.08 -13.49 1.64
C ASP A 81 8.65 -12.14 2.07
N LEU A 82 7.86 -11.08 1.91
CA LEU A 82 8.26 -9.74 2.35
C LEU A 82 8.26 -9.66 3.87
N GLY A 83 9.44 -9.41 4.44
CA GLY A 83 9.61 -9.14 5.86
C GLY A 83 9.12 -7.75 6.28
N VAL A 84 9.18 -7.49 7.58
CA VAL A 84 8.95 -6.16 8.15
C VAL A 84 10.26 -5.39 8.24
N LEU A 85 10.18 -4.06 8.26
CA LEU A 85 11.35 -3.21 8.48
C LEU A 85 11.85 -3.31 9.91
N GLU A 86 13.15 -3.11 10.09
CA GLU A 86 13.69 -2.90 11.43
C GLU A 86 13.24 -1.53 11.98
N PRO A 87 13.19 -1.35 13.31
CA PRO A 87 12.83 -0.05 13.91
C PRO A 87 13.71 1.10 13.43
N GLY A 88 14.99 0.85 13.14
CA GLY A 88 15.91 1.85 12.58
C GLY A 88 15.48 2.33 11.19
N ASP A 89 15.11 1.42 10.30
CA ASP A 89 14.63 1.77 8.96
C ASP A 89 13.28 2.51 9.02
N CYS A 90 12.40 2.14 9.96
CA CYS A 90 11.18 2.89 10.22
C CYS A 90 11.49 4.32 10.67
N TRP A 91 12.50 4.50 11.52
CA TRP A 91 12.93 5.82 11.93
C TRP A 91 13.46 6.64 10.76
N GLU A 92 14.29 6.07 9.88
CA GLU A 92 14.78 6.79 8.70
C GLU A 92 13.64 7.22 7.77
N LEU A 93 12.63 6.37 7.57
CA LEU A 93 11.42 6.75 6.82
C LEU A 93 10.64 7.88 7.48
N ILE A 94 10.42 7.79 8.81
CA ILE A 94 9.75 8.85 9.57
C ILE A 94 10.54 10.14 9.45
N LYS A 95 11.87 10.10 9.65
CA LYS A 95 12.76 11.25 9.63
C LYS A 95 12.72 11.97 8.28
N GLN A 96 12.82 11.23 7.18
CA GLN A 96 12.74 11.78 5.82
C GLN A 96 11.41 12.46 5.51
N ARG A 97 10.33 12.06 6.19
CA ARG A 97 9.00 12.66 6.02
C ARG A 97 8.76 13.81 6.99
N ALA A 98 9.19 13.66 8.24
CA ALA A 98 8.95 14.61 9.31
C ALA A 98 9.80 15.88 9.16
N PHE A 99 11.01 15.78 8.61
CA PHE A 99 12.00 16.85 8.53
C PHE A 99 12.44 17.15 7.09
N GLY A 100 12.77 18.42 6.83
CA GLY A 100 13.52 18.87 5.67
C GLY A 100 15.03 18.67 5.85
N SER A 101 15.80 18.99 4.81
CA SER A 101 17.27 18.79 4.78
C SER A 101 18.03 19.54 5.88
N ASP A 102 17.52 20.71 6.29
CA ASP A 102 18.22 21.65 7.17
C ASP A 102 17.53 21.79 8.55
N ASP A 103 16.58 20.91 8.86
CA ASP A 103 15.86 20.95 10.13
C ASP A 103 16.70 20.36 11.28
N ASP A 104 16.80 21.10 12.40
CA ASP A 104 17.36 20.57 13.64
C ASP A 104 16.36 19.63 14.32
N HIS A 105 16.78 18.38 14.53
CA HIS A 105 16.00 17.32 15.15
C HIS A 105 16.60 16.81 16.47
N SER A 106 17.61 17.49 17.02
CA SER A 106 18.38 17.05 18.18
C SER A 106 17.52 16.78 19.45
N GLY A 107 16.40 17.49 19.61
CA GLY A 107 15.45 17.29 20.72
C GLY A 107 14.31 16.31 20.45
N LEU A 108 14.14 15.84 19.21
CA LEU A 108 13.02 15.01 18.78
C LEU A 108 13.44 13.59 18.37
N GLU A 109 14.72 13.39 18.05
CA GLU A 109 15.24 12.13 17.51
C GLU A 109 15.00 10.92 18.43
N GLU A 110 15.24 11.07 19.73
CA GLU A 110 15.06 9.95 20.67
C GLU A 110 13.58 9.54 20.78
N ILE A 111 12.67 10.51 20.86
CA ILE A 111 11.23 10.26 20.87
C ILE A 111 10.79 9.65 19.53
N GLY A 112 11.35 10.14 18.43
CA GLY A 112 11.09 9.63 17.08
C GLY A 112 11.47 8.17 16.90
N LYS A 113 12.62 7.74 17.44
CA LYS A 113 13.04 6.32 17.46
C LYS A 113 12.10 5.46 18.29
N GLN A 114 11.60 5.96 19.42
CA GLN A 114 10.59 5.27 20.24
C GLN A 114 9.26 5.11 19.49
N ILE A 115 8.82 6.15 18.77
CA ILE A 115 7.65 6.09 17.89
C ILE A 115 7.87 5.09 16.75
N ALA A 116 9.06 5.06 16.15
CA ALA A 116 9.41 4.10 15.09
C ALA A 116 9.26 2.64 15.57
N GLY A 117 9.63 2.35 16.81
CA GLY A 117 9.41 1.03 17.44
C GLY A 117 7.93 0.63 17.49
N LYS A 118 7.00 1.59 17.55
CA LYS A 118 5.55 1.33 17.52
C LYS A 118 5.00 1.03 16.13
N CYS A 119 5.77 1.27 15.06
CA CYS A 119 5.34 1.01 13.69
C CYS A 119 5.18 -0.49 13.38
N GLY A 120 5.75 -1.38 14.21
CA GLY A 120 5.73 -2.83 13.95
C GLY A 120 6.44 -3.21 12.65
N GLY A 121 7.39 -2.36 12.19
CA GLY A 121 8.10 -2.54 10.94
C GLY A 121 7.27 -2.27 9.67
N LEU A 122 6.06 -1.71 9.79
CA LEU A 122 5.20 -1.42 8.64
C LEU A 122 5.62 -0.10 7.95
N PRO A 123 6.10 -0.12 6.68
CA PRO A 123 6.51 1.09 5.97
C PRO A 123 5.38 2.11 5.79
N LEU A 124 4.14 1.62 5.63
CA LEU A 124 2.96 2.47 5.50
C LEU A 124 2.72 3.29 6.78
N MET A 125 2.89 2.65 7.94
CA MET A 125 2.73 3.29 9.24
C MET A 125 3.83 4.33 9.46
N ALA A 126 5.08 4.00 9.14
CA ALA A 126 6.21 4.92 9.23
C ALA A 126 5.98 6.19 8.38
N ASN A 127 5.49 6.04 7.14
CA ASN A 127 5.15 7.20 6.30
C ASN A 127 3.99 8.03 6.89
N ALA A 128 2.92 7.37 7.33
CA ALA A 128 1.76 8.05 7.89
C ALA A 128 2.12 8.85 9.15
N LEU A 129 2.87 8.25 10.08
CA LEU A 129 3.36 8.95 11.26
C LEU A 129 4.36 10.06 10.92
N GLY A 130 5.29 9.83 9.99
CA GLY A 130 6.20 10.87 9.52
C GLY A 130 5.46 12.11 9.01
N GLN A 131 4.36 11.91 8.27
CA GLN A 131 3.50 12.99 7.78
C GLN A 131 2.66 13.66 8.89
N VAL A 132 2.26 12.93 9.93
CA VAL A 132 1.65 13.54 11.13
C VAL A 132 2.68 14.42 11.84
N MET A 133 3.87 13.87 12.07
CA MET A 133 4.96 14.48 12.81
C MET A 133 5.53 15.69 12.10
N SER A 134 5.41 15.77 10.76
CA SER A 134 5.78 16.98 10.00
C SER A 134 4.88 18.18 10.32
N GLU A 135 3.61 17.95 10.70
CA GLU A 135 2.66 19.00 11.11
C GLU A 135 2.72 19.30 12.63
N LEU A 136 3.13 18.31 13.43
CA LEU A 136 3.14 18.36 14.89
C LEU A 136 4.58 18.29 15.42
N ARG A 137 5.39 19.33 15.19
CA ARG A 137 6.85 19.33 15.47
C ARG A 137 7.25 19.79 16.87
N THR A 138 6.45 19.52 17.89
CA THR A 138 6.80 19.85 19.28
C THR A 138 7.11 18.59 20.07
N VAL A 139 8.02 18.71 21.05
CA VAL A 139 8.36 17.61 21.97
C VAL A 139 7.10 17.02 22.59
N GLY A 140 6.24 17.85 23.17
CA GLY A 140 5.01 17.39 23.80
C GLY A 140 4.04 16.68 22.84
N ALA A 141 3.96 17.10 21.57
CA ALA A 141 3.12 16.39 20.60
C ALA A 141 3.69 15.01 20.24
N TRP A 142 5.02 14.89 20.14
CA TRP A 142 5.66 13.61 19.86
C TRP A 142 5.57 12.67 21.06
N GLU A 143 5.71 13.19 22.28
CA GLU A 143 5.48 12.42 23.51
C GLU A 143 4.04 11.90 23.57
N ASP A 144 3.06 12.74 23.23
CA ASP A 144 1.65 12.33 23.17
C ASP A 144 1.43 11.22 22.12
N ILE A 145 2.02 11.34 20.92
CA ILE A 145 1.98 10.28 19.88
C ILE A 145 2.65 8.98 20.37
N ARG A 146 3.80 9.11 21.05
CA ARG A 146 4.54 7.98 21.64
C ARG A 146 3.70 7.27 22.69
N ASP A 147 2.99 8.00 23.53
CA ASP A 147 2.28 7.44 24.68
C ASP A 147 0.85 6.98 24.33
N THR A 148 0.28 7.51 23.25
CA THR A 148 -1.06 7.13 22.77
C THR A 148 -1.14 5.67 22.34
N LYS A 149 -2.17 5.00 22.83
CA LYS A 149 -2.56 3.65 22.41
C LYS A 149 -3.99 3.70 21.92
N VAL A 150 -4.21 3.21 20.70
CA VAL A 150 -5.54 3.03 20.15
C VAL A 150 -5.89 1.55 20.26
N ASP A 151 -6.94 1.25 21.01
CA ASP A 151 -7.55 -0.07 21.11
C ASP A 151 -8.91 0.01 20.44
N LEU A 152 -9.08 -0.70 19.32
CA LEU A 152 -10.36 -0.77 18.61
C LEU A 152 -11.17 -2.00 19.03
N GLY A 153 -10.65 -2.82 19.95
CA GLY A 153 -11.25 -4.09 20.33
C GLY A 153 -11.27 -5.11 19.21
N LEU A 154 -10.42 -4.97 18.19
CA LEU A 154 -10.36 -5.91 17.07
C LEU A 154 -9.52 -7.12 17.50
N ARG A 155 -10.20 -8.17 17.99
CA ARG A 155 -9.53 -9.26 18.72
C ARG A 155 -8.98 -10.41 17.88
N GLU A 156 -8.98 -10.32 16.55
CA GLU A 156 -8.64 -11.48 15.72
C GLU A 156 -7.87 -11.07 14.46
N GLY A 157 -6.56 -11.34 14.41
CA GLY A 157 -5.77 -11.34 13.16
C GLY A 157 -4.69 -10.26 13.04
N HIS A 158 -3.72 -10.48 12.14
CA HIS A 158 -2.60 -9.57 11.89
C HIS A 158 -3.02 -8.29 11.14
N GLN A 159 -4.13 -8.34 10.38
CA GLN A 159 -4.61 -7.16 9.64
C GLN A 159 -5.27 -6.16 10.58
N GLU A 160 -5.98 -6.67 11.57
CA GLU A 160 -6.67 -5.97 12.63
C GLU A 160 -5.66 -5.25 13.53
N GLU A 161 -4.61 -5.94 13.94
CA GLU A 161 -3.51 -5.36 14.69
C GLU A 161 -2.75 -4.28 13.88
N ALA A 162 -2.61 -4.47 12.56
CA ALA A 162 -2.04 -3.45 11.68
C ALA A 162 -2.95 -2.23 11.52
N LEU A 163 -4.27 -2.44 11.49
CA LEU A 163 -5.26 -1.38 11.44
C LEU A 163 -5.26 -0.57 12.73
N GLU A 164 -5.25 -1.20 13.90
CA GLU A 164 -5.16 -0.53 15.20
C GLU A 164 -3.92 0.37 15.31
N ARG A 165 -2.77 -0.11 14.83
CA ARG A 165 -1.56 0.72 14.72
C ARG A 165 -1.79 1.92 13.81
N LEU A 166 -2.27 1.69 12.58
CA LEU A 166 -2.53 2.76 11.61
C LEU A 166 -3.52 3.81 12.14
N MET A 167 -4.46 3.43 13.00
CA MET A 167 -5.43 4.35 13.59
C MET A 167 -4.81 5.44 14.45
N VAL A 168 -3.60 5.25 14.99
CA VAL A 168 -2.87 6.34 15.66
C VAL A 168 -2.60 7.48 14.68
N SER A 169 -2.16 7.18 13.44
CA SER A 169 -1.93 8.21 12.42
C SER A 169 -3.22 8.94 12.03
N TYR A 170 -4.35 8.22 11.98
CA TYR A 170 -5.66 8.82 11.79
C TYR A 170 -6.05 9.69 12.99
N TYR A 171 -5.85 9.25 14.23
CA TYR A 171 -6.22 9.99 15.44
C TYR A 171 -5.57 11.38 15.50
N TYR A 172 -4.30 11.49 15.10
CA TYR A 172 -3.57 12.76 15.09
C TYR A 172 -3.76 13.61 13.82
N MET A 173 -4.49 13.10 12.83
CA MET A 173 -4.85 13.86 11.64
C MET A 173 -5.78 15.03 12.00
N LYS A 174 -5.56 16.20 11.38
CA LYS A 174 -6.47 17.37 11.51
C LYS A 174 -7.88 17.00 11.02
N ILE A 175 -8.91 17.58 11.64
CA ILE A 175 -10.31 17.26 11.35
C ILE A 175 -10.67 17.43 9.86
N GLU A 176 -10.16 18.48 9.21
CA GLU A 176 -10.32 18.74 7.77
C GLU A 176 -9.83 17.56 6.91
N PHE A 177 -8.65 17.02 7.22
CA PHE A 177 -8.07 15.89 6.50
C PHE A 177 -8.80 14.58 6.81
N LYS A 178 -9.26 14.40 8.05
CA LYS A 178 -10.07 13.23 8.44
C LYS A 178 -11.35 13.16 7.61
N MET A 179 -12.10 14.27 7.54
CA MET A 179 -13.33 14.33 6.75
C MET A 179 -13.07 14.02 5.27
N CYS A 180 -12.02 14.62 4.70
CA CYS A 180 -11.63 14.37 3.32
C CYS A 180 -11.24 12.89 3.08
N PHE A 181 -10.48 12.29 4.01
CA PHE A 181 -10.06 10.90 3.93
C PHE A 181 -11.24 9.93 4.09
N THR A 182 -12.11 10.13 5.07
CA THR A 182 -13.30 9.29 5.29
C THR A 182 -14.23 9.30 4.09
N TYR A 183 -14.38 10.44 3.40
CA TYR A 183 -15.16 10.51 2.18
C TYR A 183 -14.67 9.56 1.08
N LEU A 184 -13.36 9.27 1.03
CA LEU A 184 -12.80 8.35 0.04
C LEU A 184 -13.32 6.92 0.18
N ALA A 185 -13.84 6.54 1.35
CA ALA A 185 -14.48 5.24 1.56
C ALA A 185 -15.78 5.06 0.76
N ALA A 186 -16.35 6.13 0.21
CA ALA A 186 -17.52 6.07 -0.67
C ALA A 186 -17.19 5.48 -2.06
N PHE A 187 -15.91 5.36 -2.42
CA PHE A 187 -15.48 4.83 -3.72
C PHE A 187 -15.09 3.35 -3.62
N PRO A 188 -15.32 2.56 -4.67
CA PRO A 188 -14.93 1.16 -4.67
C PRO A 188 -13.40 1.00 -4.66
N LYS A 189 -12.93 -0.15 -4.15
CA LYS A 189 -11.49 -0.50 -4.15
C LYS A 189 -10.92 -0.37 -5.57
N GLY A 190 -9.78 0.31 -5.70
CA GLY A 190 -9.07 0.50 -6.97
C GLY A 190 -9.65 1.59 -7.88
N PHE A 191 -10.64 2.38 -7.41
CA PHE A 191 -11.21 3.45 -8.21
C PHE A 191 -10.19 4.57 -8.49
N VAL A 192 -10.02 4.91 -9.78
CA VAL A 192 -9.16 6.02 -10.21
C VAL A 192 -9.97 7.31 -10.18
N MET A 193 -9.55 8.24 -9.32
CA MET A 193 -10.25 9.50 -9.10
C MET A 193 -9.52 10.67 -9.75
N HIS A 194 -10.28 11.59 -10.34
CA HIS A 194 -9.73 12.85 -10.85
C HIS A 194 -9.65 13.88 -9.71
N ILE A 195 -8.44 14.39 -9.43
CA ILE A 195 -8.16 15.27 -8.28
C ILE A 195 -9.09 16.48 -8.24
N ASN A 196 -9.32 17.14 -9.38
CA ASN A 196 -10.18 18.33 -9.41
C ASN A 196 -11.64 18.00 -9.05
N HIS A 197 -12.14 16.81 -9.40
CA HIS A 197 -13.51 16.41 -9.06
C HIS A 197 -13.65 16.10 -7.57
N ILE A 198 -12.67 15.42 -6.98
CA ILE A 198 -12.66 15.16 -5.52
C ILE A 198 -12.67 16.47 -4.74
N ILE A 199 -11.81 17.43 -5.13
CA ILE A 199 -11.74 18.74 -4.47
C ILE A 199 -13.09 19.48 -4.58
N GLN A 200 -13.75 19.44 -5.73
CA GLN A 200 -15.08 20.04 -5.90
C GLN A 200 -16.13 19.38 -5.00
N GLN A 201 -16.08 18.05 -4.87
CA GLN A 201 -16.99 17.31 -3.99
C GLN A 201 -16.76 17.63 -2.51
N TRP A 202 -15.51 17.66 -2.05
CA TRP A 202 -15.18 18.07 -0.68
C TRP A 202 -15.63 19.51 -0.36
N ASN A 203 -15.50 20.42 -1.33
CA ASN A 203 -15.97 21.80 -1.18
C ASN A 203 -17.51 21.85 -1.09
N ALA A 204 -18.22 21.13 -1.97
CA ALA A 204 -19.69 21.06 -1.94
C ALA A 204 -20.24 20.47 -0.63
N LEU A 205 -19.48 19.57 0.01
CA LEU A 205 -19.81 18.99 1.33
C LEU A 205 -19.41 19.89 2.51
N GLY A 206 -18.74 21.00 2.27
CA GLY A 206 -18.28 21.93 3.31
C GLY A 206 -17.07 21.42 4.11
N TYR A 207 -16.35 20.39 3.63
CA TYR A 207 -15.15 19.88 4.32
C TYR A 207 -13.94 20.78 4.13
N ILE A 208 -13.93 21.57 3.06
CA ILE A 208 -12.89 22.54 2.72
C ILE A 208 -13.53 23.84 2.24
N SER A 209 -12.82 24.96 2.40
CA SER A 209 -13.34 26.30 2.03
C SER A 209 -12.83 26.78 0.66
N SER A 210 -11.76 26.18 0.14
CA SER A 210 -11.13 26.62 -1.10
C SER A 210 -10.48 25.47 -1.87
N ARG A 211 -10.18 25.71 -3.16
CA ARG A 211 -9.38 24.77 -3.96
C ARG A 211 -7.99 24.55 -3.37
N HIS A 212 -7.42 25.58 -2.76
CA HIS A 212 -6.12 25.51 -2.09
C HIS A 212 -6.16 24.53 -0.91
N ASP A 213 -7.19 24.60 -0.07
CA ASP A 213 -7.36 23.66 1.06
C ASP A 213 -7.54 22.22 0.57
N GLY A 214 -8.29 22.03 -0.52
CA GLY A 214 -8.43 20.73 -1.17
C GLY A 214 -7.09 20.17 -1.65
N GLN A 215 -6.25 21.01 -2.27
CA GLN A 215 -4.91 20.59 -2.69
C GLN A 215 -4.02 20.24 -1.49
N ARG A 216 -4.13 20.98 -0.39
CA ARG A 216 -3.43 20.66 0.87
C ARG A 216 -3.87 19.30 1.41
N CYS A 217 -5.16 18.98 1.39
CA CYS A 217 -5.68 17.66 1.79
C CYS A 217 -5.11 16.55 0.91
N ILE A 218 -5.11 16.72 -0.42
CA ILE A 218 -4.52 15.75 -1.35
C ILE A 218 -3.04 15.52 -1.05
N ASN A 219 -2.26 16.59 -0.93
CA ASN A 219 -0.82 16.50 -0.68
C ASN A 219 -0.54 15.82 0.67
N TYR A 220 -1.33 16.13 1.70
CA TYR A 220 -1.21 15.50 3.01
C TYR A 220 -1.49 13.98 2.94
N LEU A 221 -2.58 13.56 2.31
CA LEU A 221 -2.93 12.14 2.17
C LEU A 221 -1.96 11.38 1.25
N LEU A 222 -1.36 12.05 0.26
CA LEU A 222 -0.25 11.51 -0.52
C LEU A 222 1.01 11.31 0.34
N GLY A 223 1.32 12.27 1.22
CA GLY A 223 2.43 12.18 2.17
C GLY A 223 2.29 11.01 3.14
N MET A 224 1.06 10.75 3.60
CA MET A 224 0.73 9.56 4.40
C MET A 224 0.78 8.24 3.62
N SER A 225 0.90 8.29 2.29
CA SER A 225 0.74 7.14 1.38
C SER A 225 -0.65 6.49 1.42
N PHE A 226 -1.67 7.23 1.88
CA PHE A 226 -3.07 6.82 1.84
C PHE A 226 -3.69 7.06 0.46
N LEU A 227 -3.13 8.00 -0.30
CA LEU A 227 -3.37 8.15 -1.72
C LEU A 227 -2.11 7.80 -2.51
N ARG A 228 -2.29 7.37 -3.76
CA ARG A 228 -1.21 7.13 -4.72
C ARG A 228 -1.57 7.74 -6.05
N ILE A 229 -0.60 8.37 -6.71
CA ILE A 229 -0.75 8.82 -8.08
C ILE A 229 -0.54 7.60 -8.99
N PRO A 230 -1.50 7.22 -9.84
CA PRO A 230 -1.31 6.14 -10.79
C PRO A 230 -0.09 6.45 -11.67
N LYS A 231 0.82 5.47 -11.82
CA LYS A 231 1.87 5.60 -12.83
C LYS A 231 1.18 5.62 -14.21
N SER A 232 1.47 6.62 -15.02
CA SER A 232 1.03 6.65 -16.43
C SER A 232 1.55 5.39 -17.12
N ALA A 233 0.62 4.61 -17.68
CA ALA A 233 0.89 3.39 -18.44
C ALA A 233 1.57 3.68 -19.78
#